data_AF-A0AAD9MMQ4-F1
#
_entry.id   AF-A0AAD9MMQ4-F1
#
_cell.length_a   1.000
_cell.length_b   1.000
_cell.length_c   1.000
_cell.angle_alpha   90.00
_cell.angle_beta   90.00
_cell.angle_gamma   90.00
#
_symmetry.space_group_name_H-M   'P 1'
#
loop_
_entity.id
_entity.type
_entity.pdbx_description
1 polymer ?
#
loop_
_entity_poly.entity_id
_entity_poly.type
_entity_poly.pdbx_seq_one_letter_code
_entity_poly.pdbx_strand_id
1 'polypeptide(L)'
;MVHGDAVVKTALVSRPVLGPLFGITAALPAELALTVVGAVRALTADRDVHDALAAASGIAFLVAQLARPNEPLLQDQALSALHNLTAGDRARQEQAAVAGTVPFLCQLGILPQRGAVAAHAHGLAVALLCALARGSARTRAELSAHDALSVFLHLLKDEACQVEVLGALAAWLEADTARVENRLAAGDALTRIVTLIPVMSASAGENEALCAVLAPLHRLLSVSPRLARELAANGLMPRVLELLRRPGAKTTAPALDVLAAMLAAQPQPKALAARFRLLPLLLPLAQGQVAVAEGVQRQAAALVQTLRDG
;
A
#
# COMPACT_ATOMS: atom_id res chain seq x y z
N MET A 1 -8.54 -33.21 22.37
CA MET A 1 -7.73 -33.25 21.12
C MET A 1 -6.90 -31.98 20.88
N VAL A 2 -7.30 -30.79 21.39
CA VAL A 2 -6.56 -29.53 21.19
C VAL A 2 -5.18 -29.47 21.89
N HIS A 3 -5.04 -30.07 23.07
CA HIS A 3 -3.76 -30.08 23.80
C HIS A 3 -2.63 -30.88 23.12
N GLY A 4 -2.96 -31.96 22.40
CA GLY A 4 -1.96 -32.77 21.70
C GLY A 4 -1.37 -32.06 20.49
N ASP A 5 -2.20 -31.32 19.76
CA ASP A 5 -1.78 -30.56 18.57
C ASP A 5 -0.76 -29.46 18.91
N ALA A 6 -1.02 -28.69 19.98
CA ALA A 6 -0.11 -27.64 20.44
C ALA A 6 1.26 -28.21 20.89
N VAL A 7 1.27 -29.33 21.62
CA VAL A 7 2.50 -29.99 22.07
C VAL A 7 3.30 -30.53 20.88
N VAL A 8 2.64 -31.15 19.90
CA VAL A 8 3.29 -31.65 18.68
C VAL A 8 3.89 -30.50 17.87
N LYS A 9 3.14 -29.41 17.65
CA LYS A 9 3.65 -28.22 16.94
C LYS A 9 4.87 -27.63 17.64
N THR A 10 4.83 -27.50 18.96
CA THR A 10 5.94 -26.98 19.78
C THR A 10 7.19 -27.86 19.67
N ALA A 11 7.02 -29.19 19.68
CA ALA A 11 8.13 -30.12 19.48
C ALA A 11 8.71 -30.05 18.05
N LEU A 12 7.85 -29.93 17.04
CA LEU A 12 8.25 -29.84 15.63
C LEU A 12 9.01 -28.56 15.31
N VAL A 13 8.67 -27.45 15.97
CA VAL A 13 9.33 -26.15 15.72
C VAL A 13 10.64 -25.97 16.49
N SER A 14 11.08 -27.02 17.18
CA SER A 14 12.35 -27.00 17.90
C SER A 14 13.53 -26.91 16.91
N ARG A 15 14.51 -26.07 17.26
CA ARG A 15 15.75 -25.88 16.49
C ARG A 15 16.47 -27.19 16.10
N PRO A 16 16.60 -28.24 16.95
CA PRO A 16 17.25 -29.49 16.55
C PRO A 16 16.48 -30.27 15.46
N VAL A 17 15.18 -30.02 15.28
CA VAL A 17 14.38 -30.64 14.21
C VAL A 17 14.45 -29.79 12.95
N LEU A 18 14.15 -28.50 13.06
CA LEU A 18 14.05 -27.60 11.92
C LEU A 18 15.40 -27.29 11.26
N GLY A 19 16.46 -27.11 12.03
CA GLY A 19 17.78 -26.74 11.51
C GLY A 19 18.30 -27.75 10.47
N PRO A 20 18.40 -29.05 10.82
CA PRO A 20 18.77 -30.09 9.86
C PRO A 20 17.81 -30.20 8.68
N LEU A 21 16.50 -30.10 8.94
CA LEU A 21 15.47 -30.17 7.88
C LEU A 21 15.66 -29.06 6.85
N PHE A 22 15.86 -27.81 7.29
CA PHE A 22 16.14 -26.68 6.41
C PHE A 22 17.44 -26.86 5.63
N GLY A 23 18.48 -27.37 6.29
CA GLY A 23 19.79 -27.62 5.67
C GLY A 23 19.74 -28.64 4.53
N ILE A 24 18.91 -29.68 4.62
CA ILE A 24 18.81 -30.71 3.57
C ILE A 24 17.81 -30.37 2.47
N THR A 25 16.88 -29.42 2.69
CA THR A 25 15.75 -29.15 1.77
C THR A 25 16.21 -28.76 0.36
N ALA A 26 17.35 -28.06 0.23
CA ALA A 26 17.90 -27.69 -1.07
C ALA A 26 18.40 -28.89 -1.89
N ALA A 27 18.73 -30.01 -1.23
CA ALA A 27 19.16 -31.25 -1.88
C ALA A 27 18.01 -32.25 -2.10
N LEU A 28 16.80 -31.95 -1.60
CA LEU A 28 15.65 -32.81 -1.77
C LEU A 28 15.05 -32.70 -3.19
N PRO A 29 14.46 -33.79 -3.71
CA PRO A 29 13.57 -33.74 -4.86
C PRO A 29 12.45 -32.70 -4.66
N ALA A 30 11.98 -32.09 -5.75
CA ALA A 30 10.99 -31.00 -5.72
C ALA A 30 9.72 -31.34 -4.91
N GLU A 31 9.21 -32.57 -5.03
CA GLU A 31 8.02 -33.03 -4.28
C GLU A 31 8.24 -33.07 -2.77
N LEU A 32 9.42 -33.52 -2.32
CA LEU A 32 9.76 -33.57 -0.91
C LEU A 32 10.06 -32.16 -0.37
N ALA A 33 10.75 -31.32 -1.15
CA ALA A 33 10.96 -29.93 -0.78
C ALA A 33 9.61 -29.18 -0.63
N LEU A 34 8.67 -29.40 -1.55
CA LEU A 34 7.32 -28.85 -1.46
C LEU A 34 6.59 -29.33 -0.19
N THR A 35 6.76 -30.61 0.17
CA THR A 35 6.16 -31.17 1.38
C THR A 35 6.74 -30.50 2.64
N VAL A 36 8.05 -30.28 2.69
CA VAL A 36 8.71 -29.57 3.80
C VAL A 36 8.22 -28.13 3.91
N VAL A 37 8.22 -27.38 2.80
CA VAL A 37 7.76 -25.99 2.79
C VAL A 37 6.27 -25.90 3.14
N GLY A 38 5.45 -26.84 2.65
CA GLY A 38 4.03 -26.94 2.99
C GLY A 38 3.78 -27.23 4.46
N ALA A 39 4.60 -28.08 5.09
CA ALA A 39 4.55 -28.33 6.52
C ALA A 39 4.95 -27.09 7.33
N VAL A 40 6.01 -26.38 6.92
CA VAL A 40 6.40 -25.10 7.54
C VAL A 40 5.27 -24.10 7.40
N ARG A 41 4.68 -23.93 6.23
CA ARG A 41 3.51 -23.06 6.02
C ARG A 41 2.35 -23.43 6.96
N ALA A 42 2.04 -24.72 7.12
CA ALA A 42 0.99 -25.17 8.04
C ALA A 42 1.30 -24.78 9.50
N LEU A 43 2.55 -24.87 9.93
CA LEU A 43 2.97 -24.42 11.26
C LEU A 43 2.76 -22.91 11.45
N THR A 44 3.05 -22.09 10.42
CA THR A 44 2.89 -20.62 10.50
C THR A 44 1.45 -20.15 10.68
N ALA A 45 0.44 -21.02 10.51
CA ALA A 45 -0.94 -20.69 10.83
C ALA A 45 -1.16 -20.47 12.34
N ASP A 46 -0.27 -21.01 13.17
CA ASP A 46 -0.26 -20.83 14.61
C ASP A 46 0.77 -19.75 14.98
N ARG A 47 0.34 -18.72 15.73
CA ARG A 47 1.22 -17.60 16.08
C ARG A 47 2.21 -17.96 17.19
N ASP A 48 1.88 -18.92 18.04
CA ASP A 48 2.68 -19.30 19.20
C ASP A 48 4.02 -19.92 18.79
N VAL A 49 4.12 -20.44 17.56
CA VAL A 49 5.33 -21.05 17.03
C VAL A 49 6.23 -20.10 16.24
N HIS A 50 5.80 -18.85 16.00
CA HIS A 50 6.52 -17.92 15.13
C HIS A 50 7.91 -17.57 15.67
N ASP A 51 8.04 -17.38 16.98
CA ASP A 51 9.32 -17.05 17.62
C ASP A 51 10.31 -18.22 17.53
N ALA A 52 9.83 -19.44 17.76
CA ALA A 52 10.63 -20.65 17.61
C ALA A 52 11.08 -20.87 16.16
N LEU A 53 10.18 -20.68 15.19
CA LEU A 53 10.49 -20.76 13.76
C LEU A 53 11.53 -19.71 13.34
N ALA A 54 11.39 -18.46 13.80
CA ALA A 54 12.35 -17.40 13.52
C ALA A 54 13.71 -17.71 14.14
N ALA A 55 13.75 -18.18 15.39
CA ALA A 55 14.98 -18.59 16.09
C ALA A 55 15.68 -19.79 15.41
N ALA A 56 14.94 -20.64 14.70
CA ALA A 56 15.47 -21.73 13.88
C ALA A 56 15.89 -21.31 12.46
N SER A 57 16.04 -20.00 12.20
CA SER A 57 16.38 -19.45 10.87
C SER A 57 15.30 -19.67 9.80
N GLY A 58 14.03 -19.85 10.21
CA GLY A 58 12.91 -20.10 9.30
C GLY A 58 12.70 -18.99 8.26
N ILE A 59 12.92 -17.73 8.62
CA ILE A 59 12.78 -16.60 7.68
C ILE A 59 13.82 -16.69 6.56
N ALA A 60 15.09 -16.87 6.90
CA ALA A 60 16.16 -17.02 5.91
C ALA A 60 15.93 -18.25 5.02
N PHE A 61 15.48 -19.36 5.61
CA PHE A 61 15.10 -20.56 4.88
C PHE A 61 13.99 -20.29 3.85
N LEU A 62 12.90 -19.64 4.26
CA LEU A 62 11.77 -19.34 3.37
C LEU A 62 12.17 -18.39 2.25
N VAL A 63 12.97 -17.36 2.54
CA VAL A 63 13.47 -16.45 1.50
C VAL A 63 14.35 -17.19 0.48
N ALA A 64 15.18 -18.14 0.93
CA ALA A 64 15.95 -18.99 0.02
C ALA A 64 15.04 -19.87 -0.88
N GLN A 65 13.87 -20.30 -0.38
CA GLN A 65 12.90 -21.04 -1.18
C GLN A 65 12.24 -20.18 -2.26
N LEU A 66 12.02 -18.88 -2.01
CA LEU A 66 11.51 -17.94 -3.02
C LEU A 66 12.47 -17.80 -4.21
N ALA A 67 13.78 -17.91 -3.96
CA ALA A 67 14.80 -17.78 -5.00
C ALA A 67 14.92 -19.00 -5.93
N ARG A 68 14.18 -20.10 -5.69
CA ARG A 68 14.24 -21.31 -6.52
C ARG A 68 13.54 -21.10 -7.86
N PRO A 69 14.25 -21.17 -9.01
CA PRO A 69 13.64 -20.91 -10.32
C PRO A 69 12.68 -22.02 -10.72
N ASN A 70 11.62 -21.67 -11.47
CA ASN A 70 10.67 -22.60 -12.08
C ASN A 70 9.90 -23.51 -11.09
N GLU A 71 9.76 -23.11 -9.83
CA GLU A 71 9.01 -23.85 -8.81
C GLU A 71 7.85 -23.02 -8.19
N PRO A 72 6.84 -22.63 -8.99
CA PRO A 72 5.82 -21.65 -8.57
C PRO A 72 4.98 -22.12 -7.37
N LEU A 73 4.70 -23.41 -7.25
CA LEU A 73 3.96 -23.95 -6.10
C LEU A 73 4.77 -23.88 -4.80
N LEU A 74 6.08 -24.15 -4.88
CA LEU A 74 6.97 -24.05 -3.73
C LEU A 74 7.16 -22.59 -3.32
N GLN A 75 7.33 -21.70 -4.30
CA GLN A 75 7.41 -20.26 -4.08
C GLN A 75 6.14 -19.70 -3.45
N ASP A 76 4.95 -20.09 -3.91
CA ASP A 76 3.67 -19.68 -3.33
C ASP A 76 3.51 -20.14 -1.88
N GLN A 77 3.89 -21.38 -1.57
CA GLN A 77 3.86 -21.88 -0.19
C GLN A 77 4.87 -21.16 0.71
N ALA A 78 6.08 -20.90 0.21
CA ALA A 78 7.10 -20.17 0.95
C ALA A 78 6.67 -18.71 1.21
N LEU A 79 6.06 -18.06 0.22
CA LEU A 79 5.56 -16.69 0.34
C LEU A 79 4.41 -16.61 1.35
N SER A 80 3.49 -17.58 1.31
CA SER A 80 2.40 -17.70 2.29
C SER A 80 2.93 -17.86 3.71
N ALA A 81 3.91 -18.73 3.91
CA ALA A 81 4.54 -18.95 5.21
C ALA A 81 5.27 -17.68 5.69
N LEU A 82 6.00 -17.01 4.80
CA LEU A 82 6.72 -15.78 5.11
C LEU A 82 5.75 -14.64 5.46
N HIS A 83 4.63 -14.53 4.73
CA HIS A 83 3.58 -13.57 5.02
C HIS A 83 3.01 -13.77 6.42
N ASN A 84 2.66 -15.01 6.78
CA ASN A 84 2.15 -15.33 8.12
C ASN A 84 3.17 -14.99 9.23
N LEU A 85 4.44 -15.39 9.06
CA LEU A 85 5.48 -15.11 10.06
C LEU A 85 5.71 -13.62 10.26
N THR A 86 5.68 -12.84 9.19
CA THR A 86 6.00 -11.40 9.26
C THR A 86 4.79 -10.52 9.56
N ALA A 87 3.57 -11.08 9.55
CA ALA A 87 2.34 -10.36 9.80
C ALA A 87 2.32 -9.69 11.18
N GLY A 88 2.33 -8.35 11.20
CA GLY A 88 2.28 -7.55 12.43
C GLY A 88 3.58 -7.48 13.23
N ASP A 89 4.67 -8.10 12.78
CA ASP A 89 5.95 -8.13 13.49
C ASP A 89 7.04 -7.40 12.70
N ARG A 90 7.45 -6.22 13.18
CA ARG A 90 8.45 -5.38 12.52
C ARG A 90 9.85 -6.00 12.52
N ALA A 91 10.21 -6.77 13.54
CA ALA A 91 11.53 -7.39 13.62
C ALA A 91 11.65 -8.52 12.58
N ARG A 92 10.60 -9.35 12.44
CA ARG A 92 10.55 -10.40 11.42
C ARG A 92 10.46 -9.83 10.00
N GLN A 93 9.73 -8.73 9.80
CA GLN A 93 9.72 -7.97 8.53
C GLN A 93 11.13 -7.49 8.14
N GLU A 94 11.87 -6.94 9.10
CA GLU A 94 13.25 -6.49 8.88
C GLU A 94 14.18 -7.66 8.54
N GLN A 95 14.07 -8.77 9.27
CA GLN A 95 14.82 -10.00 8.97
C GLN A 95 14.53 -10.51 7.55
N ALA A 96 13.27 -10.49 7.11
CA ALA A 96 12.89 -10.91 5.77
C ALA A 96 13.45 -9.97 4.69
N ALA A 97 13.42 -8.66 4.93
CA ALA A 97 14.00 -7.67 4.04
C ALA A 97 15.52 -7.86 3.90
N VAL A 98 16.24 -7.97 5.01
CA VAL A 98 17.70 -8.20 5.05
C VAL A 98 18.09 -9.55 4.42
N ALA A 99 17.25 -10.57 4.55
CA ALA A 99 17.47 -11.86 3.91
C ALA A 99 17.29 -11.83 2.38
N GLY A 100 16.83 -10.71 1.80
CA GLY A 100 16.72 -10.54 0.35
C GLY A 100 15.34 -10.87 -0.23
N THR A 101 14.25 -10.71 0.55
CA THR A 101 12.90 -10.94 0.02
C THR A 101 12.45 -9.87 -0.99
N VAL A 102 12.93 -8.62 -0.82
CA VAL A 102 12.43 -7.45 -1.56
C VAL A 102 12.48 -7.61 -3.09
N PRO A 103 13.59 -8.04 -3.72
CA PRO A 103 13.64 -8.23 -5.18
C PRO A 103 12.55 -9.17 -5.70
N PHE A 104 12.29 -10.25 -4.97
CA PHE A 104 11.28 -11.24 -5.33
C PHE A 104 9.85 -10.66 -5.22
N LEU A 105 9.57 -9.91 -4.15
CA LEU A 105 8.28 -9.24 -3.99
C LEU A 105 8.06 -8.18 -5.10
N CYS A 106 9.09 -7.41 -5.44
CA CYS A 106 9.05 -6.44 -6.53
C CYS A 106 8.76 -7.10 -7.88
N GLN A 107 9.36 -8.26 -8.14
CA GLN A 107 9.10 -9.05 -9.34
C GLN A 107 7.63 -9.50 -9.40
N LEU A 108 7.11 -10.10 -8.33
CA LEU A 108 5.71 -10.55 -8.27
C LEU A 108 4.70 -9.39 -8.37
N GLY A 109 5.07 -8.20 -7.90
CA GLY A 109 4.24 -7.00 -8.02
C GLY A 109 4.06 -6.49 -9.46
N ILE A 110 4.99 -6.80 -10.38
CA ILE A 110 4.92 -6.32 -11.77
C ILE A 110 4.46 -7.43 -12.73
N LEU A 111 4.68 -8.69 -12.38
CA LEU A 111 4.36 -9.80 -13.26
C LEU A 111 2.84 -9.94 -13.52
N PRO A 112 2.44 -10.33 -14.75
CA PRO A 112 1.04 -10.60 -15.05
C PRO A 112 0.46 -11.71 -14.17
N GLN A 113 -0.72 -11.47 -13.61
CA GLN A 113 -1.45 -12.39 -12.75
C GLN A 113 -2.14 -13.51 -13.56
N ARG A 114 -1.37 -14.39 -14.22
CA ARG A 114 -1.91 -15.49 -15.04
C ARG A 114 -2.27 -16.70 -14.18
N GLY A 115 -3.55 -16.81 -13.83
CA GLY A 115 -4.11 -17.93 -13.06
C GLY A 115 -4.10 -17.68 -11.54
N ALA A 116 -4.80 -18.54 -10.80
CA ALA A 116 -5.08 -18.33 -9.38
C ALA A 116 -3.83 -18.24 -8.50
N VAL A 117 -2.81 -19.07 -8.77
CA VAL A 117 -1.54 -19.07 -8.00
C VAL A 117 -0.79 -17.75 -8.18
N ALA A 118 -0.71 -17.22 -9.40
CA ALA A 118 -0.04 -15.96 -9.67
C ALA A 118 -0.79 -14.77 -9.03
N ALA A 119 -2.13 -14.77 -9.07
CA ALA A 119 -2.94 -13.75 -8.42
C ALA A 119 -2.81 -13.78 -6.88
N HIS A 120 -2.77 -14.98 -6.29
CA HIS A 120 -2.53 -15.15 -4.85
C HIS A 120 -1.14 -14.65 -4.44
N ALA A 121 -0.10 -15.09 -5.14
CA ALA A 121 1.26 -14.65 -4.89
C ALA A 121 1.42 -13.13 -5.05
N HIS A 122 0.75 -12.54 -6.05
CA HIS A 122 0.71 -11.10 -6.24
C HIS A 122 0.09 -10.38 -5.02
N GLY A 123 -1.09 -10.81 -4.56
CA GLY A 123 -1.75 -10.21 -3.39
C GLY A 123 -0.88 -10.26 -2.13
N LEU A 124 -0.24 -11.41 -1.86
CA LEU A 124 0.69 -11.57 -0.74
C LEU A 124 1.93 -10.67 -0.89
N ALA A 125 2.46 -10.56 -2.11
CA ALA A 125 3.62 -9.72 -2.38
C ALA A 125 3.30 -8.23 -2.16
N VAL A 126 2.15 -7.75 -2.63
CA VAL A 126 1.68 -6.38 -2.40
C VAL A 126 1.51 -6.10 -0.91
N ALA A 127 0.84 -6.98 -0.18
CA ALA A 127 0.64 -6.83 1.26
C ALA A 127 1.98 -6.76 2.03
N LEU A 128 2.96 -7.60 1.65
CA LEU A 128 4.29 -7.57 2.24
C LEU A 128 5.08 -6.31 1.88
N LEU A 129 5.09 -5.89 0.62
CA LEU A 129 5.73 -4.64 0.21
C LEU A 129 5.16 -3.46 1.01
N CYS A 130 3.84 -3.37 1.11
CA CYS A 130 3.14 -2.35 1.87
C CYS A 130 3.50 -2.40 3.37
N ALA A 131 3.61 -3.60 3.96
CA ALA A 131 4.06 -3.77 5.34
C ALA A 131 5.51 -3.30 5.55
N LEU A 132 6.43 -3.66 4.64
CA LEU A 132 7.82 -3.24 4.69
C LEU A 132 7.98 -1.72 4.58
N ALA A 133 7.16 -1.05 3.75
CA ALA A 133 7.17 0.40 3.62
C ALA A 133 6.74 1.11 4.91
N ARG A 134 5.74 0.53 5.61
CA ARG A 134 5.28 0.95 6.95
C ARG A 134 6.20 0.50 8.10
N GLY A 135 7.23 -0.29 7.78
CA GLY A 135 8.13 -0.93 8.73
C GLY A 135 9.20 -0.01 9.31
N SER A 136 10.40 -0.54 9.50
CA SER A 136 11.53 0.19 10.07
C SER A 136 12.27 1.02 9.01
N ALA A 137 13.24 1.82 9.46
CA ALA A 137 14.14 2.51 8.53
C ALA A 137 14.96 1.51 7.69
N ARG A 138 15.29 0.34 8.26
CA ARG A 138 16.04 -0.70 7.56
C ARG A 138 15.21 -1.33 6.44
N THR A 139 13.94 -1.69 6.69
CA THR A 139 13.07 -2.23 5.62
C THR A 139 12.90 -1.23 4.47
N ARG A 140 12.74 0.07 4.77
CA ARG A 140 12.69 1.14 3.76
C ARG A 140 14.01 1.32 3.00
N ALA A 141 15.15 1.10 3.64
CA ALA A 141 16.44 1.12 2.98
C ALA A 141 16.57 -0.02 1.96
N GLU A 142 16.17 -1.23 2.32
CA GLU A 142 16.12 -2.37 1.38
C GLU A 142 15.13 -2.12 0.23
N LEU A 143 13.93 -1.62 0.51
CA LEU A 143 12.97 -1.22 -0.52
C LEU A 143 13.56 -0.17 -1.49
N SER A 144 14.30 0.80 -0.96
CA SER A 144 14.96 1.81 -1.78
C SER A 144 16.06 1.23 -2.66
N ALA A 145 16.85 0.29 -2.13
CA ALA A 145 17.95 -0.34 -2.86
C ALA A 145 17.47 -1.12 -4.10
N HIS A 146 16.20 -1.50 -4.13
CA HIS A 146 15.58 -2.27 -5.21
C HIS A 146 14.51 -1.48 -6.00
N ASP A 147 14.54 -0.15 -5.95
CA ASP A 147 13.59 0.75 -6.65
C ASP A 147 12.10 0.39 -6.43
N ALA A 148 11.75 0.01 -5.20
CA ALA A 148 10.39 -0.39 -4.89
C ALA A 148 9.38 0.75 -5.10
N LEU A 149 9.80 2.02 -5.06
CA LEU A 149 8.91 3.16 -5.35
C LEU A 149 8.34 3.09 -6.77
N SER A 150 9.14 2.69 -7.76
CA SER A 150 8.65 2.48 -9.13
C SER A 150 7.67 1.31 -9.20
N VAL A 151 7.86 0.27 -8.38
CA VAL A 151 6.91 -0.85 -8.24
C VAL A 151 5.60 -0.38 -7.64
N PHE A 152 5.61 0.39 -6.55
CA PHE A 152 4.39 0.96 -5.98
C PHE A 152 3.62 1.81 -7.00
N LEU A 153 4.32 2.66 -7.77
CA LEU A 153 3.71 3.43 -8.86
C LEU A 153 3.15 2.57 -10.01
N HIS A 154 3.72 1.38 -10.24
CA HIS A 154 3.15 0.40 -11.16
C HIS A 154 1.87 -0.21 -10.58
N LEU A 155 1.89 -0.60 -9.31
CA LEU A 155 0.76 -1.22 -8.59
C LEU A 155 -0.45 -0.31 -8.48
N LEU A 156 -0.27 1.02 -8.51
CA LEU A 156 -1.38 1.98 -8.59
C LEU A 156 -2.33 1.78 -9.78
N LYS A 157 -1.95 0.99 -10.80
CA LYS A 157 -2.84 0.60 -11.90
C LYS A 157 -3.87 -0.45 -11.51
N ASP A 158 -3.62 -1.23 -10.46
CA ASP A 158 -4.50 -2.29 -9.99
C ASP A 158 -5.44 -1.73 -8.90
N GLU A 159 -6.70 -1.51 -9.28
CA GLU A 159 -7.76 -0.98 -8.41
C GLU A 159 -7.92 -1.78 -7.12
N ALA A 160 -7.61 -3.09 -7.12
CA ALA A 160 -7.74 -3.93 -5.95
C ALA A 160 -6.77 -3.56 -4.83
N CYS A 161 -5.63 -2.94 -5.15
CA CYS A 161 -4.58 -2.62 -4.17
C CYS A 161 -4.24 -1.13 -4.04
N GLN A 162 -4.85 -0.25 -4.85
CA GLN A 162 -4.58 1.21 -4.85
C GLN A 162 -4.60 1.83 -3.46
N VAL A 163 -5.62 1.51 -2.65
CA VAL A 163 -5.81 2.08 -1.30
C VAL A 163 -4.65 1.70 -0.39
N GLU A 164 -4.27 0.41 -0.39
CA GLU A 164 -3.20 -0.09 0.47
C GLU A 164 -1.84 0.47 0.04
N VAL A 165 -1.59 0.50 -1.27
CA VAL A 165 -0.37 1.02 -1.88
C VAL A 165 -0.19 2.51 -1.61
N LEU A 166 -1.23 3.32 -1.81
CA LEU A 166 -1.17 4.75 -1.47
C LEU A 166 -0.97 4.96 0.03
N GLY A 167 -1.63 4.16 0.88
CA GLY A 167 -1.45 4.23 2.33
C GLY A 167 -0.02 3.90 2.75
N ALA A 168 0.61 2.91 2.10
CA ALA A 168 2.02 2.58 2.30
C ALA A 168 2.96 3.70 1.81
N LEU A 169 2.69 4.29 0.63
CA LEU A 169 3.44 5.42 0.11
C LEU A 169 3.34 6.65 1.04
N ALA A 170 2.16 6.93 1.58
CA ALA A 170 1.94 8.02 2.54
C ALA A 170 2.79 7.81 3.80
N ALA A 171 2.76 6.60 4.38
CA ALA A 171 3.56 6.26 5.55
C ALA A 171 5.07 6.32 5.26
N TRP A 172 5.50 5.91 4.06
CA TRP A 172 6.90 6.04 3.67
C TRP A 172 7.29 7.51 3.51
N LEU A 173 6.46 8.34 2.87
CA LEU A 173 6.69 9.78 2.71
C LEU A 173 6.80 10.50 4.07
N GLU A 174 6.01 10.11 5.07
CA GLU A 174 6.13 10.65 6.44
C GLU A 174 7.47 10.28 7.09
N ALA A 175 8.00 9.10 6.79
CA ALA A 175 9.23 8.61 7.41
C ALA A 175 10.52 9.03 6.67
N ASP A 176 10.47 9.23 5.35
CA ASP A 176 11.59 9.65 4.50
C ASP A 176 11.09 10.59 3.39
N THR A 177 10.74 11.81 3.80
CA THR A 177 10.08 12.79 2.93
C THR A 177 10.91 13.14 1.71
N ALA A 178 12.19 13.46 1.89
CA ALA A 178 13.04 13.94 0.79
C ALA A 178 13.16 12.91 -0.35
N ARG A 179 13.33 11.63 -0.02
CA ARG A 179 13.48 10.57 -1.03
C ARG A 179 12.18 10.30 -1.77
N VAL A 180 11.10 10.08 -1.02
CA VAL A 180 9.81 9.70 -1.59
C VAL A 180 9.21 10.88 -2.37
N GLU A 181 9.27 12.09 -1.84
CA GLU A 181 8.80 13.30 -2.52
C GLU A 181 9.49 13.49 -3.88
N ASN A 182 10.82 13.34 -3.94
CA ASN A 182 11.56 13.51 -5.19
C ASN A 182 11.12 12.52 -6.28
N ARG A 183 10.81 11.27 -5.91
CA ARG A 183 10.32 10.27 -6.87
C ARG A 183 8.87 10.49 -7.27
N LEU A 184 8.00 10.90 -6.33
CA LEU A 184 6.59 11.16 -6.58
C LEU A 184 6.36 12.48 -7.37
N ALA A 185 7.28 13.43 -7.27
CA ALA A 185 7.27 14.67 -8.05
C ALA A 185 7.73 14.49 -9.51
N ALA A 186 8.17 13.30 -9.91
CA ALA A 186 8.51 13.01 -11.30
C ALA A 186 7.25 12.98 -12.19
N GLY A 187 7.35 13.45 -13.44
CA GLY A 187 6.19 13.60 -14.32
C GLY A 187 5.40 12.31 -14.59
N ASP A 188 6.08 11.15 -14.63
CA ASP A 188 5.43 9.85 -14.78
C ASP A 188 4.61 9.47 -13.54
N ALA A 189 5.14 9.76 -12.35
CA ALA A 189 4.47 9.52 -11.07
C ALA A 189 3.26 10.44 -10.90
N LEU A 190 3.43 11.74 -11.20
CA LEU A 190 2.33 12.72 -11.17
C LEU A 190 1.19 12.27 -12.08
N THR A 191 1.50 11.85 -13.31
CA THR A 191 0.50 11.35 -14.25
C THR A 191 -0.25 10.15 -13.67
N ARG A 192 0.45 9.17 -13.10
CA ARG A 192 -0.15 7.97 -12.49
C ARG A 192 -1.07 8.32 -11.32
N ILE A 193 -0.65 9.22 -10.44
CA ILE A 193 -1.45 9.67 -9.29
C ILE A 193 -2.70 10.40 -9.77
N VAL A 194 -2.59 11.27 -10.78
CA VAL A 194 -3.74 11.98 -11.36
C VAL A 194 -4.73 11.00 -12.01
N THR A 195 -4.25 9.93 -12.64
CA THR A 195 -5.13 8.93 -13.27
C THR A 195 -5.95 8.09 -12.28
N LEU A 196 -5.63 8.12 -10.98
CA LEU A 196 -6.44 7.47 -9.95
C LEU A 196 -7.86 8.03 -9.85
N ILE A 197 -8.05 9.29 -10.24
CA ILE A 197 -9.38 9.90 -10.37
C ILE A 197 -9.73 9.97 -11.86
N PRO A 198 -10.62 9.11 -12.40
CA PRO A 198 -10.92 9.05 -13.84
C PRO A 198 -11.58 10.34 -14.37
N VAL A 199 -11.41 10.65 -15.66
CA VAL A 199 -11.86 11.94 -16.27
C VAL A 199 -13.38 12.06 -16.24
N MET A 200 -14.10 10.95 -16.42
CA MET A 200 -15.56 10.88 -16.46
C MET A 200 -15.98 9.47 -16.10
N SER A 201 -16.62 9.29 -14.95
CA SER A 201 -17.46 8.10 -14.75
C SER A 201 -18.84 8.56 -14.29
N ALA A 202 -19.88 8.17 -15.03
CA ALA A 202 -21.26 8.42 -14.63
C ALA A 202 -21.54 7.84 -13.22
N SER A 203 -20.77 6.85 -12.77
CA SER A 203 -20.83 6.25 -11.43
C SER A 203 -19.73 6.73 -10.46
N ALA A 204 -18.92 7.75 -10.80
CA ALA A 204 -17.80 8.20 -9.96
C ALA A 204 -18.21 8.59 -8.53
N GLY A 205 -19.43 9.10 -8.34
CA GLY A 205 -19.94 9.51 -7.02
C GLY A 205 -20.38 8.35 -6.11
N GLU A 206 -20.60 7.17 -6.68
CA GLU A 206 -21.07 5.97 -5.98
C GLU A 206 -19.97 4.92 -5.82
N ASN A 207 -18.82 5.13 -6.47
CA ASN A 207 -17.70 4.22 -6.44
C ASN A 207 -17.00 4.25 -5.07
N GLU A 208 -17.27 3.21 -4.28
CA GLU A 208 -16.67 3.01 -2.95
C GLU A 208 -15.14 2.91 -3.01
N ALA A 209 -14.58 2.29 -4.05
CA ALA A 209 -13.14 2.18 -4.24
C ALA A 209 -12.51 3.57 -4.47
N LEU A 210 -13.14 4.42 -5.28
CA LEU A 210 -12.68 5.79 -5.50
C LEU A 210 -12.71 6.61 -4.20
N CYS A 211 -13.79 6.48 -3.41
CA CYS A 211 -13.89 7.14 -2.11
C CYS A 211 -12.76 6.69 -1.17
N ALA A 212 -12.46 5.39 -1.13
CA ALA A 212 -11.40 4.83 -0.31
C ALA A 212 -9.99 5.29 -0.73
N VAL A 213 -9.77 5.56 -2.02
CA VAL A 213 -8.50 6.06 -2.58
C VAL A 213 -8.22 7.53 -2.23
N LEU A 214 -9.26 8.36 -2.09
CA LEU A 214 -9.09 9.78 -1.81
C LEU A 214 -8.51 10.07 -0.42
N ALA A 215 -8.80 9.22 0.58
CA ALA A 215 -8.27 9.39 1.94
C ALA A 215 -6.72 9.26 2.02
N PRO A 216 -6.08 8.19 1.52
CA PRO A 216 -4.62 8.10 1.50
C PRO A 216 -3.99 9.09 0.52
N LEU A 217 -4.69 9.48 -0.56
CA LEU A 217 -4.25 10.57 -1.43
C LEU A 217 -4.19 11.91 -0.67
N HIS A 218 -5.23 12.27 0.07
CA HIS A 218 -5.23 13.46 0.92
C HIS A 218 -4.07 13.43 1.92
N ARG A 219 -3.81 12.28 2.55
CA ARG A 219 -2.68 12.11 3.47
C ARG A 219 -1.33 12.41 2.79
N LEU A 220 -1.08 11.88 1.59
CA LEU A 220 0.13 12.19 0.81
C LEU A 220 0.30 13.69 0.57
N LEU A 221 -0.78 14.37 0.17
CA LEU A 221 -0.74 15.81 -0.10
C LEU A 221 -0.50 16.65 1.16
N SER A 222 -1.08 16.24 2.28
CA SER A 222 -0.93 16.93 3.57
C SER A 222 0.48 16.79 4.14
N VAL A 223 1.19 15.71 3.82
CA VAL A 223 2.58 15.50 4.22
C VAL A 223 3.56 16.29 3.34
N SER A 224 3.29 16.39 2.03
CA SER A 224 4.15 17.13 1.09
C SER A 224 3.40 18.27 0.38
N PRO A 225 3.57 19.51 0.86
CA PRO A 225 3.06 20.70 0.17
C PRO A 225 3.66 20.89 -1.23
N ARG A 226 4.88 20.42 -1.48
CA ARG A 226 5.47 20.45 -2.83
C ARG A 226 4.72 19.51 -3.76
N LEU A 227 4.47 18.26 -3.37
CA LEU A 227 3.70 17.30 -4.16
C LEU A 227 2.28 17.80 -4.40
N ALA A 228 1.64 18.40 -3.40
CA ALA A 228 0.32 19.02 -3.54
C ALA A 228 0.30 20.13 -4.59
N ARG A 229 1.33 21.00 -4.63
CA ARG A 229 1.47 22.02 -5.67
C ARG A 229 1.66 21.42 -7.06
N GLU A 230 2.56 20.44 -7.18
CA GLU A 230 2.84 19.77 -8.45
C GLU A 230 1.60 19.06 -8.99
N LEU A 231 0.88 18.29 -8.17
CA LEU A 231 -0.33 17.60 -8.60
C LEU A 231 -1.45 18.57 -8.97
N ALA A 232 -1.62 19.66 -8.23
CA ALA A 232 -2.60 20.70 -8.57
C ALA A 232 -2.29 21.35 -9.94
N ALA A 233 -1.01 21.54 -10.26
CA ALA A 233 -0.57 22.07 -11.55
C ALA A 233 -0.68 21.03 -12.70
N ASN A 234 -0.47 19.76 -12.40
CA ASN A 234 -0.44 18.66 -13.38
C ASN A 234 -1.80 17.93 -13.56
N GLY A 235 -2.90 18.60 -13.24
CA GLY A 235 -4.24 18.14 -13.64
C GLY A 235 -5.04 17.39 -12.57
N LEU A 236 -4.56 17.29 -11.32
CA LEU A 236 -5.38 16.75 -10.22
C LEU A 236 -6.57 17.66 -9.91
N MET A 237 -6.36 18.99 -9.98
CA MET A 237 -7.38 19.97 -9.64
C MET A 237 -8.67 19.80 -10.46
N PRO A 238 -8.66 19.80 -11.81
CA PRO A 238 -9.87 19.54 -12.59
C PRO A 238 -10.59 18.22 -12.23
N ARG A 239 -9.86 17.16 -11.88
CA ARG A 239 -10.44 15.86 -11.52
C ARG A 239 -11.21 15.94 -10.21
N VAL A 240 -10.63 16.59 -9.20
CA VAL A 240 -11.29 16.81 -7.90
C VAL A 240 -12.54 17.69 -8.06
N LEU A 241 -12.48 18.71 -8.92
CA LEU A 241 -13.65 19.57 -9.18
C LEU A 241 -14.79 18.82 -9.87
N GLU A 242 -14.49 17.86 -10.74
CA GLU A 242 -15.52 17.00 -11.34
C GLU A 242 -16.25 16.18 -10.27
N LEU A 243 -15.55 15.69 -9.25
CA LEU A 243 -16.18 14.99 -8.12
C LEU A 243 -17.12 15.91 -7.32
N LEU A 244 -16.72 17.17 -7.12
CA LEU A 244 -17.52 18.16 -6.39
C LEU A 244 -18.74 18.68 -7.17
N ARG A 245 -18.80 18.49 -8.49
CA ARG A 245 -19.99 18.84 -9.31
C ARG A 245 -21.20 17.97 -9.00
N ARG A 246 -21.03 16.86 -8.27
CA ARG A 246 -22.10 15.93 -7.87
C ARG A 246 -22.32 15.98 -6.37
N PRO A 247 -22.97 17.06 -5.88
CA PRO A 247 -23.20 17.24 -4.46
C PRO A 247 -24.05 16.09 -3.90
N GLY A 248 -23.64 15.54 -2.75
CA GLY A 248 -24.30 14.41 -2.09
C GLY A 248 -23.66 13.05 -2.34
N ALA A 249 -22.67 12.96 -3.25
CA ALA A 249 -21.86 11.76 -3.44
C ALA A 249 -21.02 11.45 -2.20
N LYS A 250 -20.74 10.16 -1.93
CA LYS A 250 -19.83 9.74 -0.84
C LYS A 250 -18.43 10.32 -1.00
N THR A 251 -18.02 10.59 -2.24
CA THR A 251 -16.74 11.20 -2.60
C THR A 251 -16.66 12.70 -2.30
N THR A 252 -17.77 13.38 -1.97
CA THR A 252 -17.79 14.84 -1.78
C THR A 252 -16.88 15.28 -0.63
N ALA A 253 -17.02 14.65 0.55
CA ALA A 253 -16.19 14.97 1.72
C ALA A 253 -14.69 14.76 1.46
N PRO A 254 -14.23 13.56 1.04
CA PRO A 254 -12.81 13.35 0.81
C PRO A 254 -12.27 14.14 -0.39
N ALA A 255 -13.10 14.49 -1.39
CA ALA A 255 -12.70 15.41 -2.46
C ALA A 255 -12.47 16.83 -1.93
N LEU A 256 -13.28 17.31 -0.97
CA LEU A 256 -13.03 18.58 -0.30
C LEU A 256 -11.74 18.55 0.53
N ASP A 257 -11.41 17.41 1.17
CA ASP A 257 -10.14 17.25 1.89
C ASP A 257 -8.94 17.38 0.95
N VAL A 258 -8.97 16.68 -0.19
CA VAL A 258 -7.93 16.77 -1.23
C VAL A 258 -7.84 18.21 -1.78
N LEU A 259 -8.97 18.87 -2.03
CA LEU A 259 -9.00 20.27 -2.47
C LEU A 259 -8.37 21.21 -1.43
N ALA A 260 -8.71 21.01 -0.16
CA ALA A 260 -8.19 21.80 0.96
C ALA A 260 -6.66 21.70 1.04
N ALA A 261 -6.11 20.49 0.96
CA ALA A 261 -4.67 20.27 0.98
C ALA A 261 -3.97 20.93 -0.22
N MET A 262 -4.53 20.83 -1.42
CA MET A 262 -3.98 21.50 -2.61
C MET A 262 -3.99 23.02 -2.49
N LEU A 263 -5.03 23.62 -1.92
CA LEU A 263 -5.15 25.06 -1.70
C LEU A 263 -4.18 25.54 -0.62
N ALA A 264 -4.12 24.85 0.52
CA ALA A 264 -3.24 25.19 1.64
C ALA A 264 -1.76 25.16 1.25
N ALA A 265 -1.38 24.30 0.29
CA ALA A 265 -0.03 24.21 -0.20
C ALA A 265 0.38 25.34 -1.17
N GLN A 266 -0.56 26.14 -1.69
CA GLN A 266 -0.23 27.21 -2.64
C GLN A 266 0.29 28.47 -1.94
N PRO A 267 1.26 29.18 -2.54
CA PRO A 267 1.62 30.52 -2.09
C PRO A 267 0.50 31.55 -2.31
N GLN A 268 -0.35 31.34 -3.33
CA GLN A 268 -1.47 32.22 -3.67
C GLN A 268 -2.78 31.41 -3.86
N PRO A 269 -3.42 30.97 -2.76
CA PRO A 269 -4.63 30.15 -2.82
C PRO A 269 -5.79 30.86 -3.54
N LYS A 270 -5.91 32.19 -3.37
CA LYS A 270 -6.93 33.01 -4.04
C LYS A 270 -6.79 33.02 -5.56
N ALA A 271 -5.57 33.17 -6.07
CA ALA A 271 -5.31 33.17 -7.51
C ALA A 271 -5.67 31.82 -8.13
N LEU A 272 -5.31 30.73 -7.46
CA LEU A 272 -5.68 29.38 -7.87
C LEU A 272 -7.21 29.18 -7.83
N ALA A 273 -7.87 29.63 -6.76
CA ALA A 273 -9.30 29.53 -6.60
C ALA A 273 -10.08 30.32 -7.67
N ALA A 274 -9.58 31.50 -8.03
CA ALA A 274 -10.13 32.31 -9.12
C ALA A 274 -9.94 31.61 -10.47
N ARG A 275 -8.74 31.08 -10.74
CA ARG A 275 -8.40 30.36 -11.99
C ARG A 275 -9.36 29.21 -12.26
N PHE A 276 -9.72 28.45 -11.23
CA PHE A 276 -10.59 27.29 -11.35
C PHE A 276 -12.06 27.55 -10.99
N ARG A 277 -12.43 28.80 -10.71
CA ARG A 277 -13.80 29.21 -10.32
C ARG A 277 -14.36 28.32 -9.19
N LEU A 278 -13.64 28.25 -8.08
CA LEU A 278 -14.03 27.38 -6.95
C LEU A 278 -15.25 27.90 -6.18
N LEU A 279 -15.42 29.22 -6.05
CA LEU A 279 -16.52 29.81 -5.28
C LEU A 279 -17.92 29.37 -5.75
N PRO A 280 -18.24 29.36 -7.06
CA PRO A 280 -19.52 28.83 -7.56
C PRO A 280 -19.80 27.36 -7.17
N LEU A 281 -18.78 26.53 -6.97
CA LEU A 281 -18.94 25.13 -6.55
C LEU A 281 -19.08 25.00 -5.03
N LEU A 282 -18.33 25.80 -4.27
CA LEU A 282 -18.30 25.71 -2.81
C LEU A 282 -19.46 26.43 -2.13
N LEU A 283 -19.98 27.52 -2.70
CA LEU A 283 -21.06 28.30 -2.10
C LEU A 283 -22.38 27.51 -1.93
N PRO A 284 -22.88 26.77 -2.94
CA PRO A 284 -24.08 25.96 -2.77
C PRO A 284 -23.92 24.89 -1.68
N LEU A 285 -22.73 24.30 -1.57
CA LEU A 285 -22.39 23.33 -0.53
C LEU A 285 -22.34 23.97 0.86
N ALA A 286 -21.72 25.16 0.99
CA ALA A 286 -21.57 25.88 2.26
C ALA A 286 -22.89 26.46 2.77
N GLN A 287 -23.76 26.92 1.87
CA GLN A 287 -25.05 27.53 2.21
C GLN A 287 -26.17 26.50 2.42
N GLY A 288 -25.89 25.21 2.27
CA GLY A 288 -26.90 24.15 2.41
C GLY A 288 -27.95 24.17 1.29
N GLN A 289 -27.64 24.77 0.15
CA GLN A 289 -28.53 24.78 -1.03
C GLN A 289 -28.66 23.40 -1.65
N VAL A 290 -27.72 22.50 -1.34
CA VAL A 290 -27.78 21.09 -1.71
C VAL A 290 -27.80 20.22 -0.46
N ALA A 291 -28.62 19.17 -0.48
CA ALA A 291 -28.68 18.18 0.59
C ALA A 291 -27.33 17.43 0.70
N VAL A 292 -26.54 17.81 1.70
CA VAL A 292 -25.26 17.19 2.04
C VAL A 292 -25.16 17.00 3.55
N ALA A 293 -24.27 16.11 4.00
CA ALA A 293 -24.02 15.94 5.43
C ALA A 293 -23.50 17.23 6.07
N GLU A 294 -23.88 17.51 7.32
CA GLU A 294 -23.50 18.74 8.03
C GLU A 294 -21.98 18.96 8.09
N GLY A 295 -21.20 17.88 8.17
CA GLY A 295 -19.73 17.95 8.11
C GLY A 295 -19.20 18.50 6.79
N VAL A 296 -19.79 18.09 5.66
CA VAL A 296 -19.44 18.59 4.32
C VAL A 296 -19.77 20.07 4.19
N GLN A 297 -20.93 20.49 4.71
CA GLN A 297 -21.33 21.89 4.72
C GLN A 297 -20.36 22.76 5.53
N ARG A 298 -20.00 22.32 6.74
CA ARG A 298 -19.02 23.03 7.60
C ARG A 298 -17.65 23.14 6.93
N GLN A 299 -17.19 22.08 6.28
CA GLN A 299 -15.92 22.07 5.56
C GLN A 299 -15.91 23.01 4.35
N ALA A 300 -16.97 22.98 3.54
CA ALA A 300 -17.14 23.90 2.42
C ALA A 300 -17.18 25.36 2.90
N ALA A 301 -17.89 25.63 4.00
CA ALA A 301 -17.94 26.96 4.60
C ALA A 301 -16.56 27.43 5.08
N ALA A 302 -15.78 26.57 5.75
CA ALA A 302 -14.42 26.89 6.16
C ALA A 302 -13.53 27.25 4.96
N LEU A 303 -13.59 26.49 3.87
CA LEU A 303 -12.85 26.78 2.64
C LEU A 303 -13.28 28.08 1.98
N VAL A 304 -14.58 28.42 2.00
CA VAL A 304 -15.05 29.70 1.48
C VAL A 304 -14.52 30.87 2.32
N GLN A 305 -14.48 30.73 3.65
CA GLN A 305 -13.93 31.77 4.52
C GLN A 305 -12.43 31.97 4.30
N THR A 306 -11.63 30.89 4.23
CA THR A 306 -10.19 31.03 3.96
C THR A 306 -9.91 31.70 2.60
N LEU A 307 -10.76 31.46 1.60
CA LEU A 307 -10.65 32.11 0.29
C LEU A 307 -11.15 33.57 0.27
N ARG A 308 -11.89 34.02 1.30
CA ARG A 308 -12.35 35.42 1.43
C ARG A 308 -11.38 36.24 2.28
N ASP A 309 -10.94 35.69 3.41
CA ASP A 309 -10.17 36.39 4.44
C ASP A 309 -8.67 36.53 4.14
N GLY A 310 -8.10 35.67 3.27
CA GLY A 310 -6.67 35.69 2.91
C GLY A 310 -6.27 36.73 1.87
#